data_AF-A0A845R0X1-F1
#
_entry.id   AF-A0A845R0X1-F1
#
_cell.length_a   1.000
_cell.length_b   1.000
_cell.length_c   1.000
_cell.angle_alpha   90.00
_cell.angle_beta   90.00
_cell.angle_gamma   90.00
#
_symmetry.space_group_name_H-M   'P 1'
#
loop_
_entity.id
_entity.type
_entity.pdbx_description
1 polymer ?
#
loop_
_entity_poly.entity_id
_entity_poly.type
_entity_poly.pdbx_seq_one_letter_code
_entity_poly.pdbx_strand_id
1 'polypeptide(L)'
;MDMGSGIKDLNRILRIWELRKEVYEKEKEFIQKCMSTSDSSGSLDYSSERVTGGKVKLDMAEGLIRLQKLDSHIHLHNETIKNYKEIIDKIKSNMKQLEGIDYKVVYLRDVEGKTLEEIADELGYSVIWIKKVSAKNKKLYT
;
A
#
# COMPACT_ATOMS: atom_id res chain seq x y z
N MET A 1 -15.61 -16.68 3.73
CA MET A 1 -14.58 -15.72 3.30
C MET A 1 -13.35 -16.01 4.14
N ASP A 2 -12.24 -16.42 3.53
CA ASP A 2 -11.00 -16.71 4.27
C ASP A 2 -10.36 -15.39 4.71
N MET A 3 -10.07 -15.24 6.01
CA MET A 3 -9.51 -14.00 6.56
C MET A 3 -8.06 -13.76 6.09
N GLY A 4 -7.31 -14.82 5.77
CA GLY A 4 -5.94 -14.71 5.28
C GLY A 4 -5.84 -14.07 3.89
N SER A 5 -6.75 -14.40 2.98
CA SER A 5 -6.82 -13.77 1.66
C SER A 5 -7.28 -12.31 1.76
N GLY A 6 -8.24 -12.02 2.64
CA GLY A 6 -8.71 -10.64 2.88
C GLY A 6 -7.61 -9.68 3.31
N ILE A 7 -6.69 -10.10 4.19
CA ILE A 7 -5.55 -9.25 4.61
C ILE A 7 -4.58 -8.99 3.45
N LYS A 8 -4.32 -10.02 2.63
CA LYS A 8 -3.45 -9.85 1.44
C LYS A 8 -4.04 -8.83 0.48
N ASP A 9 -5.36 -8.88 0.27
CA ASP A 9 -6.05 -7.91 -0.59
C ASP A 9 -6.06 -6.51 0.03
N LEU A 10 -6.26 -6.38 1.34
CA LEU A 10 -6.13 -5.09 2.04
C LEU A 10 -4.71 -4.51 1.93
N ASN A 11 -3.67 -5.33 2.05
CA ASN A 11 -2.28 -4.92 1.85
C ASN A 11 -2.02 -4.46 0.40
N ARG A 12 -2.62 -5.13 -0.59
CA ARG A 12 -2.56 -4.69 -2.00
C ARG A 12 -3.22 -3.33 -2.19
N ILE A 13 -4.41 -3.13 -1.61
CA ILE A 13 -5.11 -1.84 -1.66
C ILE A 13 -4.26 -0.76 -0.99
N LEU A 14 -3.71 -1.03 0.19
CA LEU A 14 -2.81 -0.11 0.90
C LEU A 14 -1.62 0.31 0.03
N ARG A 15 -0.99 -0.65 -0.65
CA ARG A 15 0.11 -0.41 -1.59
C ARG A 15 -0.30 0.53 -2.73
N ILE A 16 -1.50 0.37 -3.27
CA ILE A 16 -2.03 1.25 -4.33
C ILE A 16 -2.19 2.68 -3.80
N TRP A 17 -2.71 2.84 -2.58
CA TRP A 17 -2.85 4.16 -1.96
C TRP A 17 -1.50 4.83 -1.70
N GLU A 18 -0.50 4.08 -1.24
CA GLU A 18 0.87 4.57 -1.06
C GLU A 18 1.49 5.03 -2.39
N LEU A 19 1.32 4.25 -3.47
CA LEU A 19 1.79 4.62 -4.81
C LEU A 19 1.10 5.90 -5.34
N ARG A 20 -0.22 6.03 -5.13
CA ARG A 20 -0.95 7.24 -5.54
C ARG A 20 -0.44 8.48 -4.80
N LYS A 21 -0.18 8.35 -3.49
CA LYS A 21 0.39 9.44 -2.70
C LYS A 21 1.77 9.85 -3.24
N GLU A 22 2.64 8.90 -3.55
CA GLU A 22 3.97 9.17 -4.11
C GLU A 22 3.88 9.95 -5.45
N VAL A 23 2.90 9.62 -6.29
CA VAL A 23 2.66 10.35 -7.54
C VAL A 23 2.28 11.81 -7.27
N TYR A 24 1.38 12.06 -6.32
CA TYR A 24 0.98 13.43 -5.97
C TYR A 24 2.12 14.24 -5.34
N GLU A 25 2.98 13.60 -4.55
CA GLU A 25 4.17 14.26 -3.98
C GLU A 25 5.16 14.67 -5.07
N LYS A 26 5.42 13.79 -6.05
CA LYS A 26 6.24 14.11 -7.22
C LYS A 26 5.65 15.24 -8.07
N GLU A 27 4.33 15.24 -8.25
CA GLU A 27 3.64 16.32 -8.97
C GLU A 27 3.75 17.66 -8.21
N LYS A 28 3.61 17.63 -6.89
CA LYS A 28 3.78 18.80 -6.03
C LYS A 28 5.20 19.38 -6.15
N GLU A 29 6.22 18.53 -6.06
CA GLU A 29 7.63 18.92 -6.24
C GLU A 29 7.88 19.53 -7.62
N PHE A 30 7.29 18.95 -8.67
CA PHE A 30 7.38 19.47 -10.03
C PHE A 30 6.77 20.88 -10.15
N ILE A 31 5.56 21.09 -9.59
CA ILE A 31 4.91 22.41 -9.61
C ILE A 31 5.73 23.43 -8.82
N GLN A 32 6.24 23.06 -7.64
CA GLN A 32 7.11 23.94 -6.85
C GLN A 32 8.39 24.33 -7.59
N LYS A 33 9.00 23.38 -8.32
CA LYS A 33 10.17 23.64 -9.15
C LYS A 33 9.85 24.59 -10.31
N CYS A 34 8.70 24.40 -10.96
CA CYS A 34 8.21 25.28 -12.04
C CYS A 34 7.90 26.70 -11.55
N MET A 35 7.49 26.88 -10.28
CA MET A 35 7.23 28.19 -9.69
C MET A 35 8.49 28.91 -9.19
N SER A 36 9.48 28.17 -8.67
CA SER A 36 10.68 28.74 -8.03
C SER A 36 11.80 29.10 -9.00
N THR A 37 11.87 28.44 -10.17
CA THR A 37 12.94 28.63 -11.14
C THR A 37 12.45 29.55 -12.27
N SER A 38 13.19 30.62 -12.59
CA SER A 38 12.92 31.47 -13.76
C SER A 38 13.08 30.72 -15.10
N ASP A 39 13.81 29.61 -15.05
CA ASP A 39 13.91 28.61 -16.10
C ASP A 39 12.82 27.56 -15.95
N SER A 40 11.82 27.65 -16.82
CA SER A 40 10.79 26.63 -16.95
C SER A 40 11.44 25.28 -17.26
N SER A 41 11.08 24.28 -16.46
CA SER A 41 11.38 22.89 -16.79
C SER A 41 10.59 22.53 -18.04
N GLY A 42 11.24 21.92 -19.04
CA GLY A 42 10.59 21.54 -20.29
C GLY A 42 9.39 20.65 -20.01
N SER A 43 8.19 21.12 -20.35
CA SER A 43 6.95 20.37 -20.21
C SER A 43 6.37 20.15 -21.60
N LEU A 44 5.82 18.98 -21.84
CA LEU A 44 5.10 18.66 -23.07
C LEU A 44 3.66 19.14 -22.88
N ASP A 45 3.23 20.09 -23.71
CA ASP A 45 1.84 20.53 -23.75
C ASP A 45 1.02 19.56 -24.61
N TYR A 46 0.04 18.89 -23.99
CA TYR A 46 -0.89 17.96 -24.63
C TYR A 46 -2.27 18.58 -24.88
N SER A 47 -2.48 19.85 -24.55
CA SER A 47 -3.74 20.55 -24.78
C SER A 47 -3.98 20.92 -26.25
N SER A 48 -2.97 20.77 -27.11
CA SER A 48 -3.03 21.04 -28.55
C SER A 48 -2.83 19.78 -29.38
N GLU A 49 -3.43 19.72 -30.58
CA GLU A 49 -3.36 18.56 -31.51
C GLU A 49 -1.93 18.18 -31.91
N ARG A 50 -0.98 19.12 -31.78
CA ARG A 50 0.45 18.86 -31.91
C ARG A 50 1.16 19.19 -30.61
N VAL A 51 1.84 18.19 -30.05
CA VAL A 51 2.68 18.34 -28.86
C VAL A 51 3.80 19.32 -29.17
N THR A 52 3.69 20.53 -28.64
CA THR A 52 4.69 21.58 -28.82
C THR A 52 5.64 21.53 -27.62
N GLY A 53 6.90 21.19 -27.85
CA GLY A 53 7.93 21.20 -26.80
C GLY A 53 8.14 22.63 -26.32
N GLY A 54 7.73 22.91 -25.08
CA GLY A 54 7.65 24.28 -24.57
C GLY A 54 8.06 24.40 -23.11
N LYS A 55 8.64 25.55 -22.80
CA LYS A 55 8.98 25.99 -21.46
C LYS A 55 7.70 26.51 -20.78
N VAL A 56 6.85 25.64 -20.22
CA VAL A 56 5.59 26.05 -19.56
C VAL A 56 5.95 26.89 -18.32
N LYS A 57 5.74 28.21 -18.42
CA LYS A 57 5.71 29.09 -17.25
C LYS A 57 4.31 28.96 -16.66
N LEU A 58 4.19 28.23 -15.57
CA LEU A 58 2.92 28.16 -14.84
C LEU A 58 2.68 29.52 -14.20
N ASP A 59 1.50 30.08 -14.40
CA ASP A 59 1.11 31.30 -13.68
C ASP A 59 1.11 31.02 -12.17
N MET A 60 1.63 31.96 -11.38
CA MET A 60 1.83 31.75 -9.94
C MET A 60 0.49 31.52 -9.21
N ALA A 61 -0.58 32.21 -9.63
CA ALA A 61 -1.90 32.02 -9.04
C ALA A 61 -2.47 30.63 -9.37
N GLU A 62 -2.33 30.19 -10.62
CA GLU A 62 -2.75 28.86 -11.03
C GLU A 62 -1.95 27.75 -10.33
N GLY A 63 -0.64 27.95 -10.17
CA GLY A 63 0.24 27.04 -9.43
C GLY A 63 -0.16 26.88 -7.97
N LEU A 64 -0.48 27.98 -7.28
CA LEU A 64 -0.97 27.93 -5.90
C LEU A 64 -2.28 27.16 -5.76
N ILE A 65 -3.25 27.37 -6.67
CA ILE A 65 -4.52 26.64 -6.66
C ILE A 65 -4.29 25.13 -6.86
N ARG A 66 -3.39 24.75 -7.78
CA ARG A 66 -3.06 23.34 -8.02
C ARG A 66 -2.36 22.72 -6.80
N LEU A 67 -1.40 23.42 -6.19
CA LEU A 67 -0.73 22.97 -4.97
C LEU A 67 -1.72 22.75 -3.82
N GLN A 68 -2.66 23.67 -3.62
CA GLN A 68 -3.68 23.53 -2.58
C GLN A 68 -4.56 22.30 -2.80
N LYS A 69 -4.95 22.02 -4.04
CA LYS A 69 -5.70 20.81 -4.40
C LYS A 69 -4.89 19.55 -4.13
N LEU A 70 -3.61 19.53 -4.52
CA LEU A 70 -2.71 18.40 -4.26
C LEU A 70 -2.52 18.17 -2.76
N ASP A 71 -2.36 19.22 -1.97
CA ASP A 71 -2.24 19.12 -0.51
C ASP A 71 -3.50 18.51 0.12
N SER A 72 -4.68 18.91 -0.35
CA SER A 72 -5.95 18.29 0.07
C SER A 72 -5.99 16.81 -0.29
N HIS A 73 -5.60 16.44 -1.51
CA HIS A 73 -5.54 15.03 -1.92
C HIS A 73 -4.55 14.22 -1.09
N ILE A 74 -3.33 14.72 -0.87
CA ILE A 74 -2.30 14.08 -0.06
C ILE A 74 -2.81 13.87 1.37
N HIS A 75 -3.49 14.87 1.95
CA HIS A 75 -4.08 14.77 3.27
C HIS A 75 -5.11 13.63 3.36
N LEU A 76 -6.08 13.60 2.43
CA LEU A 76 -7.09 12.54 2.37
C LEU A 76 -6.47 11.14 2.17
N HIS A 77 -5.43 11.04 1.34
CA HIS A 77 -4.72 9.77 1.13
C HIS A 77 -3.99 9.32 2.40
N ASN A 78 -3.37 10.23 3.15
CA ASN A 78 -2.73 9.92 4.42
C ASN A 78 -3.74 9.40 5.45
N GLU A 79 -4.90 10.05 5.58
CA GLU A 79 -5.98 9.57 6.47
C GLU A 79 -6.46 8.18 6.05
N THR A 80 -6.67 7.97 4.75
CA THR A 80 -7.12 6.68 4.21
C THR A 80 -6.09 5.58 4.50
N ILE A 81 -4.80 5.83 4.25
CA ILE A 81 -3.70 4.91 4.56
C ILE A 81 -3.67 4.57 6.05
N LYS A 82 -3.81 5.58 6.91
CA LYS A 82 -3.85 5.41 8.36
C LYS A 82 -5.01 4.49 8.78
N ASN A 83 -6.21 4.75 8.27
CA ASN A 83 -7.39 3.96 8.56
C ASN A 83 -7.22 2.50 8.13
N TYR A 84 -6.68 2.25 6.93
CA TYR A 84 -6.40 0.89 6.48
C TYR A 84 -5.38 0.17 7.36
N LYS A 85 -4.31 0.86 7.79
CA LYS A 85 -3.31 0.29 8.71
C LYS A 85 -3.95 -0.10 10.04
N GLU A 86 -4.75 0.78 10.62
CA GLU A 86 -5.47 0.49 11.87
C GLU A 86 -6.44 -0.69 11.74
N ILE A 87 -7.15 -0.81 10.60
CA ILE A 87 -8.04 -1.94 10.34
C ILE A 87 -7.23 -3.23 10.24
N ILE A 88 -6.14 -3.24 9.47
CA ILE A 88 -5.26 -4.41 9.33
C ILE A 88 -4.72 -4.84 10.70
N ASP A 89 -4.27 -3.89 11.52
CA ASP A 89 -3.74 -4.17 12.85
C ASP A 89 -4.80 -4.71 13.81
N LYS A 90 -6.04 -4.18 13.76
CA LYS A 90 -7.17 -4.72 14.53
C LYS A 90 -7.49 -6.16 14.11
N ILE A 91 -7.52 -6.44 12.80
CA ILE A 91 -7.77 -7.80 12.30
C ILE A 91 -6.64 -8.73 12.77
N LYS A 92 -5.37 -8.33 12.64
CA LYS A 92 -4.20 -9.09 13.14
C LYS A 92 -4.28 -9.35 14.64
N SER A 93 -4.63 -8.35 15.44
CA SER A 93 -4.78 -8.50 16.90
C SER A 93 -5.89 -9.50 17.25
N ASN A 94 -7.06 -9.37 16.61
CA ASN A 94 -8.17 -10.30 16.81
C ASN A 94 -7.78 -11.74 16.39
N MET A 95 -6.98 -11.90 15.32
CA MET A 95 -6.49 -13.22 14.93
C MET A 95 -5.47 -13.81 15.90
N LYS A 96 -4.64 -12.99 16.55
CA LYS A 96 -3.75 -13.47 17.62
C LYS A 96 -4.52 -14.00 18.83
N GLN A 97 -5.72 -13.48 19.06
CA GLN A 97 -6.63 -13.93 20.12
C GLN A 97 -7.45 -15.17 19.74
N LEU A 98 -7.51 -15.53 18.45
CA LEU A 98 -8.16 -16.79 18.04
C LEU A 98 -7.32 -17.97 18.54
N GLU A 99 -7.84 -18.65 19.56
CA GLU A 99 -7.21 -19.84 20.13
C GLU A 99 -7.38 -21.05 19.20
N GLY A 100 -6.27 -21.76 18.98
CA GLY A 100 -6.24 -22.97 18.18
C GLY A 100 -4.93 -23.10 17.40
N ILE A 101 -4.32 -24.28 17.46
CA ILE A 101 -3.07 -24.57 16.73
C ILE A 101 -3.27 -24.41 15.21
N ASP A 102 -4.46 -24.78 14.73
CA ASP A 102 -4.87 -24.69 13.33
C ASP A 102 -4.84 -23.24 12.83
N TYR A 103 -5.33 -22.27 13.62
CA TYR A 103 -5.33 -20.85 13.26
C TYR A 103 -3.93 -20.23 13.31
N LYS A 104 -3.13 -20.55 14.33
CA LYS A 104 -1.76 -20.05 14.46
C LYS A 104 -0.89 -20.49 13.28
N VAL A 105 -1.01 -21.76 12.86
CA VAL A 105 -0.28 -22.29 11.72
C VAL A 105 -0.69 -21.59 10.41
N VAL A 106 -1.99 -21.34 10.19
CA VAL A 106 -2.47 -20.63 8.99
C VAL A 106 -1.99 -19.17 8.98
N TYR A 107 -2.06 -18.47 10.11
CA TYR A 107 -1.60 -17.09 10.21
C TYR A 107 -0.09 -16.96 9.92
N LEU A 108 0.74 -17.77 10.58
CA LEU A 108 2.19 -17.70 10.38
C LEU A 108 2.60 -18.09 8.95
N ARG A 109 1.90 -19.07 8.36
CA ARG A 109 2.16 -19.54 6.98
C ARG A 109 1.70 -18.53 5.93
N ASP A 110 0.45 -18.08 6.02
CA ASP A 110 -0.19 -17.34 4.94
C ASP A 110 -0.11 -15.82 5.11
N VAL A 111 -0.05 -15.31 6.35
CA VAL A 111 0.04 -13.86 6.65
C VAL A 111 1.49 -13.43 6.88
N GLU A 112 2.27 -14.16 7.68
CA GLU A 112 3.68 -13.83 7.93
C GLU A 112 4.64 -14.44 6.91
N GLY A 113 4.21 -15.46 6.16
CA GLY A 113 5.02 -16.09 5.12
C GLY A 113 6.12 -17.01 5.63
N LYS A 114 6.06 -17.44 6.89
CA LYS A 114 7.04 -18.34 7.51
C LYS A 114 6.98 -19.76 6.93
N THR A 115 8.12 -20.43 6.93
CA THR A 115 8.23 -21.84 6.56
C THR A 115 7.63 -22.75 7.65
N LEU A 116 7.24 -23.98 7.28
CA LEU A 116 6.67 -24.92 8.25
C LEU A 116 7.67 -25.34 9.34
N GLU A 117 8.97 -25.22 9.06
CA GLU A 117 10.05 -25.49 10.02
C GLU A 117 10.15 -24.35 11.04
N GLU A 118 10.19 -23.10 10.59
CA GLU A 118 10.16 -21.92 11.49
C GLU A 118 8.90 -21.90 12.36
N ILE A 119 7.75 -22.29 11.79
CA ILE A 119 6.48 -22.39 12.54
C ILE A 119 6.54 -23.50 13.61
N ALA A 120 7.23 -24.61 13.31
CA ALA A 120 7.39 -25.72 14.23
C ALA A 120 8.27 -25.31 15.42
N ASP A 121 9.37 -24.62 15.15
CA ASP A 121 10.28 -24.09 16.17
C ASP A 121 9.60 -23.02 17.04
N GLU A 122 8.83 -22.11 16.44
CA GLU A 122 8.15 -21.02 17.14
C GLU A 122 6.98 -21.50 18.01
N LEU A 123 6.24 -22.52 17.55
CA LEU A 123 5.13 -23.10 18.31
C LEU A 123 5.55 -24.24 19.23
N GLY A 124 6.79 -24.73 19.14
CA GLY A 124 7.32 -25.83 19.95
C GLY A 124 6.74 -27.21 19.58
N TYR A 125 6.31 -27.40 18.33
CA TYR A 125 5.76 -28.66 17.84
C TYR A 125 6.70 -29.34 16.85
N SER A 126 6.52 -30.65 16.64
CA SER A 126 7.21 -31.33 15.55
C SER A 126 6.78 -30.78 14.19
N VAL A 127 7.74 -30.61 13.28
CA VAL A 127 7.51 -30.27 11.87
C VAL A 127 6.45 -31.18 11.23
N ILE A 128 6.41 -32.47 11.61
CA ILE A 128 5.42 -33.44 11.10
C ILE A 128 4.00 -33.08 11.55
N TRP A 129 3.84 -32.65 12.80
CA TRP A 129 2.56 -32.21 13.34
C TRP A 129 2.07 -30.93 12.64
N ILE A 130 2.96 -29.96 12.45
CA ILE A 130 2.66 -28.72 11.71
C ILE A 130 2.31 -29.00 10.24
N LYS A 131 2.99 -29.94 9.58
CA LYS A 131 2.62 -30.41 8.24
C LYS A 131 1.22 -31.01 8.20
N LYS A 132 0.84 -31.82 9.20
CA LYS A 132 -0.49 -32.43 9.30
C LYS A 132 -1.59 -31.38 9.51
N VAL A 133 -1.34 -30.40 10.39
CA VAL A 133 -2.22 -29.25 10.65
C VAL A 133 -2.36 -28.38 9.40
N SER A 134 -1.24 -28.07 8.74
CA SER A 134 -1.20 -27.31 7.49
C SER A 134 -1.94 -28.01 6.35
N ALA A 135 -1.83 -29.34 6.23
CA ALA A 135 -2.53 -30.13 5.22
C ALA A 135 -4.05 -30.21 5.46
N LYS A 136 -4.47 -30.22 6.73
CA LYS A 136 -5.90 -30.13 7.12
C LYS A 136 -6.50 -28.79 6.69
N ASN A 137 -5.69 -27.71 6.74
CA ASN A 137 -6.07 -26.37 6.31
C ASN A 137 -5.59 -26.09 4.87
N LYS A 138 -6.35 -26.57 3.89
CA LYS A 138 -6.09 -26.41 2.44
C LYS A 138 -5.66 -24.98 2.10
N LYS A 139 -4.52 -24.82 1.41
CA LYS A 139 -4.17 -23.57 0.73
C LYS A 139 -5.22 -23.31 -0.35
N LEU A 140 -5.90 -22.17 -0.30
CA LEU A 140 -6.99 -21.86 -1.24
C LEU A 140 -6.56 -21.25 -2.58
N TYR A 141 -5.26 -21.24 -2.93
CA TYR A 141 -4.82 -20.77 -4.25
C TYR A 141 -3.67 -21.61 -4.81
N THR A 142 -3.93 -22.21 -5.98
CA THR A 142 -2.98 -22.37 -7.09
C THR A 142 -3.35 -21.32 -8.13
#